data_AF-A0A2W4QLZ0-F1
#
_entry.id   AF-A0A2W4QLZ0-F1
#
_cell.length_a   1.000
_cell.length_b   1.000
_cell.length_c   1.000
_cell.angle_alpha   90.00
_cell.angle_beta   90.00
_cell.angle_gamma   90.00
#
_symmetry.space_group_name_H-M   'P 1'
#
loop_
_entity.id
_entity.type
_entity.pdbx_description
1 polymer ?
#
loop_
_entity_poly.entity_id
_entity_poly.type
_entity_poly.pdbx_seq_one_letter_code
_entity_poly.pdbx_strand_id
1 'polypeptide(L)'
;MRIDFSPVRSHDISLYAFSRQISLDDLRQGTNALFDIILDILRQATDEQVVFIPHDPDAYDPYAVPGEEHIGWSLAHLVAHTTASLEEGAAHSSILARGIPYPREPRLRYETPWRDIRTQAQAIERLEESRRMCLAFLTNWP
;
A
#
# COMPACT_ATOMS: atom_id res chain seq x y z
N MET A 1 13.15 -4.24 8.16
CA MET A 1 12.76 -5.59 8.63
C MET A 1 11.57 -6.07 7.79
N ARG A 2 11.47 -7.36 7.44
CA ARG A 2 10.32 -7.92 6.71
C ARG A 2 9.46 -8.72 7.67
N ILE A 3 8.19 -8.34 7.82
CA ILE A 3 7.23 -9.07 8.65
C ILE A 3 6.80 -10.33 7.89
N ASP A 4 7.13 -11.50 8.42
CA ASP A 4 6.82 -12.78 7.78
C ASP A 4 5.45 -13.31 8.25
N PHE A 5 4.47 -13.25 7.35
CA PHE A 5 3.13 -13.76 7.58
C PHE A 5 2.99 -15.26 7.31
N SER A 6 4.07 -15.97 6.95
CA SER A 6 4.02 -17.41 6.63
C SER A 6 3.32 -18.25 7.71
N PRO A 7 3.58 -18.07 9.02
CA PRO A 7 2.90 -18.84 10.08
C PRO A 7 1.38 -18.62 10.14
N VAL A 8 0.91 -17.43 9.74
CA VAL A 8 -0.53 -17.15 9.66
C VAL A 8 -1.12 -17.81 8.40
N ARG A 9 -0.39 -17.75 7.27
CA ARG A 9 -0.83 -18.33 5.99
C ARG A 9 -0.85 -19.85 5.99
N SER A 10 0.08 -20.49 6.71
CA SER A 10 0.09 -21.94 6.93
C SER A 10 -0.94 -22.40 7.97
N HIS A 11 -1.63 -21.46 8.62
CA HIS A 11 -2.56 -21.69 9.73
C HIS A 11 -1.90 -22.31 10.99
N ASP A 12 -0.58 -22.16 11.16
CA ASP A 12 0.14 -22.64 12.36
C ASP A 12 -0.21 -21.80 13.60
N ILE A 13 -0.45 -20.50 13.42
CA ILE A 13 -0.90 -19.57 14.47
C ILE A 13 -2.03 -18.68 13.96
N SER A 14 -2.89 -18.22 14.88
CA SER A 14 -3.92 -17.23 14.54
C SER A 14 -3.31 -15.85 14.28
N LEU A 15 -3.99 -15.02 13.49
CA LEU A 15 -3.59 -13.62 13.27
C LEU A 15 -3.49 -12.84 14.60
N TYR A 16 -4.34 -13.16 15.57
CA TYR A 16 -4.28 -12.57 16.91
C TYR A 16 -2.99 -12.98 17.64
N ALA A 17 -2.63 -14.27 17.66
CA ALA A 17 -1.41 -14.72 18.31
C ALA A 17 -0.15 -14.16 17.63
N PHE A 18 -0.18 -14.01 16.30
CA PHE A 18 0.88 -13.37 15.53
C PHE A 18 1.05 -11.89 15.88
N SER A 19 -0.04 -11.12 15.92
CA SER A 19 0.04 -9.67 16.16
C SER A 19 0.58 -9.33 17.55
N ARG A 20 0.41 -10.21 18.55
CA ARG A 20 0.97 -10.05 19.90
C ARG A 20 2.51 -10.05 19.94
N GLN A 21 3.16 -10.54 18.89
CA GLN A 21 4.62 -10.62 18.78
C GLN A 21 5.21 -9.42 18.05
N ILE A 22 4.37 -8.56 17.47
CA ILE A 22 4.79 -7.41 16.67
C ILE A 22 4.75 -6.15 17.54
N SER A 23 5.90 -5.51 17.70
CA SER A 23 5.98 -4.22 18.39
C SER A 23 5.62 -3.05 17.46
N LEU A 24 5.43 -1.87 18.03
CA LEU A 24 5.24 -0.65 17.24
C LEU A 24 6.49 -0.32 16.42
N ASP A 25 7.69 -0.61 16.92
CA ASP A 25 8.93 -0.38 16.20
C ASP A 25 9.05 -1.33 15.00
N ASP A 26 8.64 -2.59 15.19
CA ASP A 26 8.56 -3.58 14.11
C ASP A 26 7.65 -3.10 12.97
N LEU A 27 6.51 -2.50 13.29
CA LEU A 27 5.62 -1.90 12.29
C LEU A 27 6.31 -0.76 11.54
N ARG A 28 6.99 0.16 12.23
CA ARG A 28 7.72 1.27 11.59
C ARG A 28 8.84 0.78 10.68
N GLN A 29 9.61 -0.22 11.14
CA GLN A 29 10.67 -0.82 10.34
C GLN A 29 10.12 -1.58 9.13
N GLY A 30 8.98 -2.26 9.29
CA GLY A 30 8.27 -2.94 8.21
C GLY A 30 7.74 -1.96 7.17
N THR A 31 7.13 -0.85 7.60
CA THR A 31 6.67 0.22 6.72
C THR A 31 7.82 0.81 5.92
N ASN A 32 8.92 1.22 6.57
CA ASN A 32 10.07 1.77 5.87
C ASN A 32 10.65 0.78 4.85
N ALA A 33 10.85 -0.48 5.25
CA ALA A 33 11.40 -1.50 4.36
C ALA A 33 10.51 -1.75 3.13
N LEU A 34 9.17 -1.72 3.28
CA LEU A 34 8.25 -1.82 2.16
C LEU A 34 8.46 -0.66 1.17
N PHE A 35 8.47 0.58 1.65
CA PHE A 35 8.66 1.74 0.79
C PHE A 35 10.05 1.74 0.15
N ASP A 36 11.10 1.36 0.87
CA ASP A 36 12.46 1.26 0.33
C ASP A 36 12.53 0.30 -0.86
N ILE A 37 11.90 -0.88 -0.76
CA ILE A 37 11.84 -1.86 -1.86
C ILE A 37 11.18 -1.27 -3.10
N ILE A 38 10.02 -0.61 -2.93
CA ILE A 38 9.28 -0.04 -4.07
C ILE A 38 10.06 1.11 -4.69
N LEU A 39 10.67 1.97 -3.87
CA LEU A 39 11.51 3.07 -4.35
C LEU A 39 12.74 2.56 -5.09
N ASP A 40 13.38 1.49 -4.64
CA ASP A 40 14.55 0.91 -5.32
C ASP A 40 14.20 0.36 -6.71
N ILE A 41 12.98 -0.17 -6.89
CA ILE A 41 12.46 -0.55 -8.20
C ILE A 41 12.24 0.70 -9.06
N LEU A 42 11.54 1.72 -8.53
CA LEU A 42 11.22 2.92 -9.29
C LEU A 42 12.44 3.74 -9.67
N ARG A 43 13.48 3.82 -8.83
CA ARG A 43 14.75 4.51 -9.12
C ARG A 43 15.46 3.98 -10.37
N GLN A 44 15.14 2.77 -10.79
CA GLN A 44 15.69 2.14 -11.99
C GLN A 44 14.79 2.31 -13.22
N ALA A 45 13.54 2.79 -13.05
CA ALA A 45 12.58 2.94 -14.12
C ALA A 45 12.72 4.29 -14.86
N THR A 46 12.47 4.31 -16.17
CA THR A 46 12.28 5.56 -16.93
C THR A 46 10.84 6.05 -16.85
N ASP A 47 10.60 7.30 -17.24
CA ASP A 47 9.23 7.84 -17.34
C ASP A 47 8.34 7.00 -18.27
N GLU A 48 8.89 6.49 -19.38
CA GLU A 48 8.17 5.61 -20.30
C GLU A 48 7.77 4.29 -19.63
N GLN A 49 8.66 3.70 -18.83
CA GLN A 49 8.37 2.47 -18.09
C GLN A 49 7.34 2.71 -16.98
N VAL A 50 7.31 3.92 -16.40
CA VAL A 50 6.34 4.28 -15.37
C VAL A 50 4.91 4.29 -15.91
N VAL A 51 4.72 4.79 -17.13
CA VAL A 51 3.39 4.90 -17.77
C VAL A 51 3.04 3.72 -18.68
N PHE A 52 3.98 2.81 -18.94
CA PHE A 52 3.75 1.65 -19.78
C PHE A 52 2.66 0.75 -19.20
N ILE A 53 1.63 0.46 -20.02
CA ILE A 53 0.55 -0.46 -19.67
C ILE A 53 0.93 -1.84 -20.23
N PRO A 54 1.23 -2.83 -19.38
CA PRO A 54 1.55 -4.17 -19.85
C PRO A 54 0.31 -4.85 -20.44
N HIS A 55 0.52 -5.70 -21.44
CA HIS A 55 -0.51 -6.61 -21.92
C HIS A 55 -0.60 -7.79 -20.95
N ASP A 56 -1.67 -7.83 -20.16
CA ASP A 56 -2.02 -8.93 -19.27
C ASP A 56 -3.34 -9.55 -19.75
N PRO A 57 -3.31 -10.74 -20.39
CA PRO A 57 -4.52 -11.37 -20.93
C PRO A 57 -5.50 -11.83 -19.83
N ASP A 58 -5.03 -11.95 -18.59
CA ASP A 58 -5.83 -12.41 -17.45
C ASP A 58 -6.29 -11.24 -16.58
N ALA A 59 -6.01 -9.99 -16.98
CA ALA A 59 -6.45 -8.80 -16.27
C ALA A 59 -7.99 -8.77 -16.18
N TYR A 60 -8.48 -8.79 -14.94
CA TYR A 60 -9.89 -8.62 -14.65
C TYR A 60 -10.09 -8.02 -13.25
N ASP A 61 -10.43 -6.74 -13.20
CA ASP A 61 -10.86 -6.03 -11.99
C ASP A 61 -12.34 -5.62 -12.11
N PRO A 62 -13.27 -6.34 -11.47
CA PRO A 62 -14.70 -6.03 -11.53
C PRO A 62 -15.07 -4.73 -10.79
N TYR A 63 -14.13 -4.13 -10.05
CA TYR A 63 -14.33 -2.89 -9.31
C TYR A 63 -13.64 -1.68 -9.98
N ALA A 64 -13.00 -1.88 -11.13
CA ALA A 64 -12.44 -0.80 -11.92
C ALA A 64 -13.52 0.17 -12.42
N VAL A 65 -13.09 1.36 -12.84
CA VAL A 65 -13.99 2.28 -13.54
C VAL A 65 -14.45 1.66 -14.86
N PRO A 66 -15.68 1.98 -15.34
CA PRO A 66 -16.21 1.40 -16.56
C PRO A 66 -15.26 1.54 -17.76
N GLY A 67 -14.89 0.42 -18.38
CA GLY A 67 -13.98 0.35 -19.51
C GLY A 67 -12.50 0.11 -19.14
N GLU A 68 -12.15 0.05 -17.86
CA GLU A 68 -10.80 -0.28 -17.36
C GLU A 68 -10.73 -1.67 -16.70
N GLU A 69 -11.77 -2.49 -16.78
CA GLU A 69 -11.85 -3.79 -16.09
C GLU A 69 -10.80 -4.79 -16.56
N HIS A 70 -10.32 -4.66 -17.81
CA HIS A 70 -9.42 -5.63 -18.46
C HIS A 70 -8.07 -5.02 -18.87
N ILE A 71 -7.59 -3.99 -18.16
CA ILE A 71 -6.28 -3.39 -18.43
C ILE A 71 -5.22 -3.92 -17.46
N GLY A 72 -4.01 -4.14 -17.97
CA GLY A 72 -2.84 -4.32 -17.11
C GLY A 72 -2.53 -3.04 -16.32
N TRP A 73 -1.78 -3.18 -15.23
CA TRP A 73 -1.40 -2.05 -14.38
C TRP A 73 0.01 -1.56 -14.71
N SER A 74 0.13 -0.26 -14.98
CA SER A 74 1.43 0.42 -15.07
C SER A 74 2.06 0.58 -13.69
N LEU A 75 3.35 0.97 -13.62
CA LEU A 75 3.97 1.30 -12.34
C LEU A 75 3.27 2.51 -11.68
N ALA A 76 2.81 3.48 -12.48
CA ALA A 76 1.99 4.59 -11.98
C ALA A 76 0.69 4.11 -11.30
N HIS A 77 -0.01 3.15 -11.91
CA HIS A 77 -1.20 2.54 -11.32
C HIS A 77 -0.86 1.79 -10.02
N LEU A 78 0.20 0.97 -10.04
CA LEU A 78 0.66 0.27 -8.84
C LEU A 78 1.00 1.22 -7.69
N VAL A 79 1.63 2.37 -7.97
CA VAL A 79 1.92 3.40 -6.96
C VAL A 79 0.64 4.02 -6.40
N ALA A 80 -0.28 4.46 -7.26
CA ALA A 80 -1.56 5.01 -6.82
C ALA A 80 -2.33 4.02 -5.93
N HIS A 81 -2.44 2.77 -6.38
CA HIS A 81 -3.17 1.73 -5.68
C HIS A 81 -2.52 1.34 -4.34
N THR A 82 -1.20 1.17 -4.33
CA THR A 82 -0.45 0.75 -3.13
C THR A 82 -0.49 1.82 -2.06
N THR A 83 -0.27 3.09 -2.43
CA THR A 83 -0.30 4.20 -1.47
C THR A 83 -1.68 4.38 -0.85
N ALA A 84 -2.76 4.30 -1.64
CA ALA A 84 -4.13 4.35 -1.14
C ALA A 84 -4.45 3.21 -0.16
N SER A 85 -3.99 1.98 -0.44
CA SER A 85 -4.16 0.82 0.45
C SER A 85 -3.39 0.99 1.77
N LEU A 86 -2.16 1.49 1.70
CA LEU A 86 -1.31 1.67 2.88
C LEU A 86 -1.84 2.79 3.78
N GLU A 87 -2.26 3.91 3.20
CA GLU A 87 -2.81 5.06 3.93
C GLU A 87 -4.13 4.70 4.64
N GLU A 88 -5.02 3.99 3.94
CA GLU A 88 -6.26 3.48 4.53
C GLU A 88 -5.96 2.53 5.69
N GLY A 89 -5.05 1.57 5.48
CA GLY A 89 -4.65 0.63 6.53
C GLY A 89 -4.03 1.32 7.75
N ALA A 90 -3.17 2.31 7.53
CA ALA A 90 -2.56 3.10 8.58
C ALA A 90 -3.61 3.89 9.38
N ALA A 91 -4.57 4.51 8.69
CA ALA A 91 -5.69 5.22 9.31
C ALA A 91 -6.56 4.29 10.16
N HIS A 92 -7.01 3.15 9.61
CA HIS A 92 -7.79 2.16 10.35
C HIS A 92 -7.04 1.66 11.59
N SER A 93 -5.76 1.32 11.42
CA SER A 93 -4.96 0.79 12.52
C SER A 93 -4.83 1.79 13.67
N SER A 94 -4.67 3.08 13.37
CA SER A 94 -4.60 4.17 14.36
C SER A 94 -5.93 4.37 15.10
N ILE A 95 -7.07 4.19 14.42
CA ILE A 95 -8.41 4.24 15.02
C ILE A 95 -8.61 3.04 15.96
N LEU A 96 -8.32 1.84 15.48
CA LEU A 96 -8.48 0.60 16.24
C LEU A 96 -7.56 0.54 17.47
N ALA A 97 -6.33 1.05 17.35
CA ALA A 97 -5.37 1.11 18.47
C ALA A 97 -5.89 1.97 19.64
N ARG A 98 -6.81 2.91 19.38
CA ARG A 98 -7.49 3.72 20.40
C ARG A 98 -8.74 3.05 20.99
N GLY A 99 -9.03 1.81 20.60
CA GLY A 99 -10.23 1.09 21.02
C GLY A 99 -11.52 1.58 20.37
N ILE A 100 -11.44 2.36 19.29
CA ILE A 100 -12.62 2.83 18.56
C ILE A 100 -12.97 1.78 17.50
N PRO A 101 -14.14 1.13 17.58
CA PRO A 101 -14.58 0.24 16.51
C PRO A 101 -14.85 1.04 15.24
N TYR A 102 -14.33 0.59 14.10
CA TYR A 102 -14.61 1.19 12.80
C TYR A 102 -15.29 0.16 11.88
N PRO A 103 -16.43 0.49 11.27
CA PRO A 103 -17.13 -0.42 10.35
C PRO A 103 -16.31 -0.65 9.07
N ARG A 104 -16.65 -1.68 8.30
CA ARG A 104 -16.02 -1.91 6.98
C ARG A 104 -16.30 -0.76 6.00
N GLU A 105 -17.48 -0.15 6.10
CA GLU A 105 -17.93 0.94 5.23
C GLU A 105 -18.42 2.13 6.07
N PRO A 106 -18.23 3.38 5.59
CA PRO A 106 -17.54 3.74 4.35
C PRO A 106 -16.03 3.52 4.43
N ARG A 107 -15.40 3.19 3.30
CA ARG A 107 -13.93 3.14 3.22
C ARG A 107 -13.30 4.50 3.47
N LEU A 108 -12.14 4.50 4.13
CA LEU A 108 -11.28 5.68 4.28
C LEU A 108 -10.34 5.88 3.09
N ARG A 109 -10.41 4.99 2.10
CA ARG A 109 -9.58 5.02 0.89
C ARG A 109 -9.82 6.28 0.09
N TYR A 110 -8.72 6.93 -0.26
CA TYR A 110 -8.64 7.86 -1.38
C TYR A 110 -7.50 7.42 -2.30
N GLU A 111 -7.81 7.23 -3.58
CA GLU A 111 -6.83 6.82 -4.59
C GLU A 111 -6.61 7.95 -5.58
N THR A 112 -5.37 8.43 -5.67
CA THR A 112 -4.98 9.43 -6.67
C THR A 112 -5.23 8.87 -8.07
N PRO A 113 -5.82 9.62 -9.01
CA PRO A 113 -5.98 9.15 -10.39
C PRO A 113 -4.62 8.77 -10.97
N TRP A 114 -4.42 7.48 -11.26
CA TRP A 114 -3.10 6.98 -11.67
C TRP A 114 -2.57 7.62 -12.96
N ARG A 115 -3.47 8.08 -13.83
CA ARG A 115 -3.15 8.80 -15.09
C ARG A 115 -2.52 10.17 -14.86
N ASP A 116 -2.58 10.71 -13.65
CA ASP A 116 -1.93 11.97 -13.27
C ASP A 116 -0.45 11.76 -12.92
N ILE A 117 -0.02 10.52 -12.63
CA ILE A 117 1.38 10.15 -12.42
C ILE A 117 2.00 9.78 -13.76
N ARG A 118 2.81 10.68 -14.30
CA ARG A 118 3.40 10.60 -15.65
C ARG A 118 4.91 10.38 -15.64
N THR A 119 5.58 10.61 -14.51
CA THR A 119 7.03 10.52 -14.40
C THR A 119 7.47 9.70 -13.20
N GLN A 120 8.70 9.18 -13.28
CA GLN A 120 9.39 8.53 -12.17
C GLN A 120 9.46 9.45 -10.95
N ALA A 121 9.76 10.73 -11.15
CA ALA A 121 9.84 11.71 -10.07
C ALA A 121 8.50 11.86 -9.33
N GLN A 122 7.38 11.96 -10.06
CA GLN A 122 6.04 12.03 -9.46
C GLN A 122 5.69 10.75 -8.69
N ALA A 123 6.05 9.58 -9.23
CA ALA A 123 5.83 8.30 -8.57
C ALA A 123 6.61 8.20 -7.24
N ILE A 124 7.87 8.63 -7.24
CA ILE A 124 8.72 8.69 -6.03
C ILE A 124 8.15 9.67 -5.00
N GLU A 125 7.77 10.88 -5.43
CA GLU A 125 7.18 11.88 -4.54
C GLU A 125 5.90 11.35 -3.86
N ARG A 126 5.02 10.71 -4.63
CA ARG A 126 3.78 10.14 -4.09
C ARG A 126 4.03 9.06 -3.04
N LEU A 127 5.05 8.22 -3.23
CA LEU A 127 5.45 7.19 -2.26
C LEU A 127 6.06 7.78 -1.00
N GLU A 128 6.94 8.77 -1.11
CA GLU A 128 7.56 9.39 0.08
C GLU A 128 6.52 10.14 0.91
N GLU A 129 5.54 10.79 0.28
CA GLU A 129 4.40 11.38 0.97
C GLU A 129 3.57 10.32 1.69
N SER A 130 3.27 9.20 1.02
CA SER A 130 2.56 8.08 1.63
C SER A 130 3.33 7.47 2.81
N ARG A 131 4.65 7.31 2.69
CA ARG A 131 5.54 6.85 3.76
C ARG A 131 5.42 7.76 4.98
N ARG A 132 5.53 9.06 4.77
CA ARG A 132 5.40 10.08 5.83
C ARG A 132 4.04 9.99 6.52
N MET A 133 2.95 9.85 5.77
CA MET A 133 1.60 9.70 6.31
C MET A 133 1.44 8.42 7.14
N CYS A 134 1.88 7.27 6.62
CA CYS A 134 1.80 5.99 7.32
C CYS A 134 2.56 6.02 8.65
N LEU A 135 3.78 6.58 8.66
CA LEU A 135 4.57 6.73 9.88
C LEU A 135 3.95 7.73 10.86
N ALA A 136 3.30 8.79 10.37
CA ALA A 136 2.57 9.72 11.23
C ALA A 136 1.38 9.04 11.93
N PHE A 137 0.63 8.18 11.23
CA PHE A 137 -0.42 7.38 11.86
C PHE A 137 0.13 6.42 12.92
N LEU A 138 1.24 5.73 12.65
CA LEU A 138 1.90 4.86 13.64
C LEU A 138 2.45 5.65 14.84
N THR A 139 2.92 6.88 14.63
CA THR A 139 3.37 7.76 15.73
C THR A 139 2.24 8.10 16.68
N ASN A 140 1.01 8.13 16.17
CA ASN A 140 -0.19 8.39 16.96
C ASN A 140 -0.71 7.14 17.69
N TRP A 141 -0.10 5.96 17.61
CA TRP A 141 -0.55 4.83 18.43
C TRP A 141 -0.28 5.10 19.93
N PRO A 142 -1.22 4.75 20.83
CA PRO A 142 -1.08 4.97 22.27
C PRO A 142 -0.07 4.05 22.94
#